data_AF-A0A2T5K086-F1
#
_entry.id   AF-A0A2T5K086-F1
#
_cell.length_a   1.000
_cell.length_b   1.000
_cell.length_c   1.000
_cell.angle_alpha   90.00
_cell.angle_beta   90.00
_cell.angle_gamma   90.00
#
_symmetry.space_group_name_H-M   'P 1'
#
loop_
_entity.id
_entity.type
_entity.pdbx_description
1 polymer ?
#
loop_
_entity_poly.entity_id
_entity_poly.type
_entity_poly.pdbx_seq_one_letter_code
_entity_poly.pdbx_strand_id
1 'polypeptide(L)'
;MNKKLKPEQIRVPIKNMIFVGDGYTDIPCFSLVKKHGGVAIAVYDQTNIEKGGNAYQFVQDDRVSNLHSANFSEGSDLSNFLTMAVRNLATDIAISSGTYQG
;
A
#
# COMPACT_ATOMS: atom_id res chain seq x y z
N MET A 1 18.95 -11.93 2.60
CA MET A 1 17.76 -12.74 2.25
C MET A 1 16.63 -12.43 3.23
N ASN A 2 15.39 -12.38 2.75
CA ASN A 2 14.21 -12.27 3.61
C ASN A 2 14.02 -13.56 4.44
N LYS A 3 13.81 -13.41 5.75
CA LYS A 3 13.55 -14.53 6.66
C LYS A 3 12.05 -14.81 6.71
N LYS A 4 11.66 -16.08 6.65
CA LYS A 4 10.27 -16.48 6.94
C LYS A 4 10.05 -16.36 8.44
N LEU A 5 9.17 -15.45 8.83
CA LEU A 5 8.77 -15.23 10.22
C LEU A 5 7.33 -15.71 10.39
N LYS A 6 7.01 -16.30 11.54
CA LYS A 6 5.61 -16.54 11.92
C LYS A 6 4.92 -15.19 12.16
N PRO A 7 3.60 -15.07 11.95
CA PRO A 7 2.87 -13.81 12.15
C PRO A 7 3.14 -13.17 13.52
N GLU A 8 3.19 -13.96 14.59
CA GLU A 8 3.46 -13.49 15.96
C GLU A 8 4.86 -12.88 16.15
N GLN A 9 5.82 -13.25 15.30
CA GLN A 9 7.20 -12.76 15.36
C GLN A 9 7.39 -11.46 14.58
N ILE A 10 6.38 -11.05 13.79
CA ILE A 10 6.43 -9.82 13.01
C ILE A 10 6.04 -8.66 13.93
N ARG A 11 7.00 -7.80 14.23
CA ARG A 11 6.80 -6.62 15.11
C ARG A 11 5.63 -5.74 14.67
N VAL A 12 5.46 -5.54 13.37
CA VAL A 12 4.35 -4.76 12.80
C VAL A 12 3.51 -5.71 11.94
N PRO A 13 2.25 -6.00 12.31
CA PRO A 13 1.38 -6.83 11.47
C PRO A 13 1.25 -6.25 10.05
N ILE A 14 1.30 -7.10 9.02
CA ILE A 14 1.23 -6.65 7.61
C ILE A 14 -0.07 -5.88 7.33
N LYS A 15 -1.17 -6.24 8.00
CA LYS A 15 -2.45 -5.49 7.91
C LYS A 15 -2.33 -4.03 8.32
N ASN A 16 -1.34 -3.67 9.15
CA ASN A 16 -1.08 -2.31 9.61
C ASN A 16 -0.02 -1.60 8.75
N MET A 17 0.31 -2.12 7.56
CA MET A 17 1.29 -1.53 6.67
C MET A 17 0.64 -0.84 5.48
N ILE A 18 1.27 0.25 5.06
CA ILE A 18 1.03 0.89 3.76
C ILE A 18 2.31 0.68 2.94
N PHE A 19 2.17 0.12 1.75
CA PHE A 19 3.26 -0.08 0.81
C PHE A 19 3.03 0.76 -0.44
N VAL A 20 4.04 1.56 -0.81
CA VAL A 20 4.04 2.42 -1.99
C VAL A 20 5.18 1.95 -2.91
N GLY A 21 4.87 1.66 -4.17
CA GLY A 21 5.86 1.21 -5.16
C GLY A 21 5.53 1.69 -6.56
N ASP A 22 6.50 1.70 -7.46
CA ASP A 22 6.40 2.37 -8.76
C ASP A 22 6.67 1.45 -9.97
N GLY A 23 6.79 0.14 -9.75
CA GLY A 23 7.20 -0.75 -10.83
C GLY A 23 6.80 -2.21 -10.72
N TYR A 24 7.13 -2.94 -11.79
CA TYR A 24 6.89 -4.37 -11.96
C TYR A 24 7.60 -5.22 -10.89
N THR A 25 8.75 -4.76 -10.40
CA THR A 25 9.53 -5.44 -9.35
C THR A 25 8.79 -5.53 -8.02
N ASP A 26 7.80 -4.65 -7.80
CA ASP A 26 7.03 -4.57 -6.55
C ASP A 26 5.72 -5.36 -6.58
N ILE A 27 5.36 -6.00 -7.71
CA ILE A 27 4.17 -6.86 -7.82
C ILE A 27 4.07 -7.89 -6.69
N PRO A 28 5.17 -8.61 -6.32
CA PRO A 28 5.13 -9.53 -5.18
C PRO A 28 4.79 -8.84 -3.86
N CYS A 29 5.29 -7.61 -3.65
CA CYS A 29 5.04 -6.81 -2.45
C CYS A 29 3.59 -6.34 -2.40
N PHE A 30 3.04 -5.81 -3.49
CA PHE A 30 1.62 -5.43 -3.58
C PHE A 30 0.71 -6.61 -3.26
N SER A 31 0.99 -7.77 -3.86
CA SER A 31 0.21 -9.00 -3.66
C SER A 31 0.28 -9.48 -2.21
N LEU A 32 1.47 -9.43 -1.59
CA LEU A 32 1.67 -9.83 -0.20
C LEU A 32 0.91 -8.93 0.76
N VAL A 33 1.01 -7.61 0.60
CA VAL A 33 0.38 -6.62 1.46
C VAL A 33 -1.14 -6.70 1.34
N LYS A 34 -1.67 -6.72 0.12
CA LYS A 34 -3.12 -6.85 -0.16
C LYS A 34 -3.68 -8.16 0.42
N LYS A 35 -2.98 -9.28 0.24
CA LYS A 35 -3.39 -10.60 0.79
C LYS A 35 -3.54 -10.60 2.31
N HIS A 36 -2.75 -9.81 3.02
CA HIS A 36 -2.79 -9.74 4.48
C HIS A 36 -3.58 -8.52 5.00
N GLY A 37 -4.37 -7.85 4.15
CA GLY A 37 -5.24 -6.75 4.54
C GLY A 37 -4.53 -5.40 4.77
N GLY A 38 -3.28 -5.26 4.34
CA GLY A 38 -2.58 -3.98 4.32
C GLY A 38 -2.94 -3.17 3.07
N VAL A 39 -2.48 -1.91 3.03
CA VAL A 39 -2.77 -0.99 1.94
C VAL A 39 -1.62 -1.00 0.93
N ALA A 40 -1.93 -1.28 -0.33
CA ALA A 40 -0.97 -1.24 -1.44
C ALA A 40 -1.33 -0.08 -2.38
N ILE A 41 -0.34 0.77 -2.69
CA ILE A 41 -0.48 1.94 -3.56
C ILE A 41 0.58 1.84 -4.66
N ALA A 42 0.16 1.82 -5.92
CA ALA A 42 1.09 2.02 -7.02
C ALA A 42 1.19 3.51 -7.33
N VAL A 43 2.41 3.97 -7.57
CA VAL A 43 2.66 5.33 -8.05
C VAL A 43 3.32 5.31 -9.42
N TYR A 44 3.08 6.34 -10.21
CA TYR A 44 3.78 6.52 -11.48
C TYR A 44 4.33 7.93 -11.61
N ASP A 45 5.46 8.06 -12.28
CA ASP A 45 6.06 9.35 -12.60
C ASP A 45 5.32 9.99 -13.78
N GLN A 46 4.77 11.19 -13.56
CA GLN A 46 4.11 11.97 -14.61
C GLN A 46 5.10 12.55 -15.62
N THR A 47 6.37 12.76 -15.23
CA THR A 47 7.40 13.35 -16.09
C THR A 47 7.99 12.37 -17.08
N ASN A 48 7.82 11.07 -16.84
CA ASN A 48 8.41 10.00 -17.64
C ASN A 48 7.35 8.99 -18.12
N ILE A 49 6.40 9.51 -18.91
CA ILE A 49 5.23 8.78 -19.44
C ILE A 49 5.66 7.51 -20.21
N GLU A 50 6.86 7.47 -20.81
CA GLU A 50 7.38 6.28 -21.48
C GLU A 50 7.60 5.09 -20.54
N LYS A 51 7.95 5.33 -19.26
CA LYS A 51 7.90 4.30 -18.20
C LYS A 51 6.50 4.10 -17.64
N GLY A 52 5.67 5.15 -17.65
CA GLY A 52 4.26 5.14 -17.29
C GLY A 52 3.35 4.32 -18.22
N GLY A 53 3.78 4.04 -19.46
CA GLY A 53 3.07 3.17 -20.40
C GLY A 53 2.87 1.74 -19.88
N ASN A 54 3.77 1.26 -19.03
CA ASN A 54 3.60 -0.02 -18.32
C ASN A 54 2.65 0.11 -17.14
N ALA A 55 2.64 1.25 -16.43
CA ALA A 55 1.73 1.51 -15.30
C ALA A 55 0.25 1.40 -15.70
N TYR A 56 -0.08 1.83 -16.92
CA TYR A 56 -1.45 1.77 -17.47
C TYR A 56 -1.90 0.35 -17.86
N GLN A 57 -0.96 -0.51 -18.29
CA GLN A 57 -1.24 -1.94 -18.54
C GLN A 57 -1.47 -2.74 -17.24
N PHE A 58 -1.05 -2.24 -16.06
CA PHE A 58 -1.22 -2.92 -14.78
C PHE A 58 -2.60 -2.72 -14.13
N VAL A 59 -3.31 -1.64 -14.48
CA VAL A 59 -4.72 -1.44 -14.10
C VAL A 59 -5.62 -2.44 -14.82
N GLN A 60 -5.25 -2.84 -16.04
CA GLN A 60 -5.99 -3.82 -16.85
C GLN A 60 -5.98 -5.24 -16.29
N ASP A 61 -4.97 -5.58 -15.47
CA ASP A 61 -4.84 -6.93 -14.90
C ASP A 61 -5.51 -7.05 -13.50
N ASP A 62 -6.23 -6.01 -13.05
CA ASP A 62 -6.99 -5.99 -11.78
C ASP A 62 -6.14 -6.18 -10.50
N ARG A 63 -4.81 -6.09 -10.66
CA ARG A 63 -3.84 -6.37 -9.58
C ARG A 63 -3.59 -5.16 -8.69
N VAL A 64 -3.70 -3.93 -9.21
CA VAL A 64 -3.50 -2.70 -8.43
C VAL A 64 -4.74 -1.82 -8.48
N SER A 65 -5.40 -1.67 -7.32
CA SER A 65 -6.66 -0.93 -7.18
C SER A 65 -6.46 0.59 -7.12
N ASN A 66 -5.26 1.05 -6.74
CA ASN A 66 -4.98 2.45 -6.44
C ASN A 66 -3.69 2.88 -7.15
N LEU A 67 -3.84 3.47 -8.34
CA LEU A 67 -2.76 4.05 -9.10
C LEU A 67 -2.83 5.58 -8.98
N HIS A 68 -1.79 6.19 -8.41
CA HIS A 68 -1.69 7.65 -8.27
C HIS A 68 -0.42 8.19 -8.92
N SER A 69 -0.42 9.46 -9.31
CA SER A 69 0.84 10.12 -9.64
C SER A 69 1.75 10.16 -8.42
N ALA A 70 3.07 10.01 -8.61
CA ALA A 70 4.10 10.16 -7.58
C ALA A 70 4.29 11.61 -7.09
N ASN A 71 3.17 12.34 -6.94
CA ASN A 71 3.11 13.69 -6.43
C ASN A 71 2.85 13.63 -4.91
N PHE A 72 3.89 13.80 -4.10
CA PHE A 72 3.79 13.79 -2.63
C PHE A 72 3.55 15.19 -2.03
N SER A 73 3.27 16.20 -2.85
CA SER A 73 2.95 17.54 -2.36
C SER A 73 1.65 17.55 -1.55
N GLU A 74 1.54 18.50 -0.63
CA GLU A 74 0.33 18.70 0.16
C GLU A 74 -0.89 18.93 -0.75
N GLY A 75 -2.02 18.31 -0.41
CA GLY A 75 -3.27 18.42 -1.17
C GLY A 75 -3.34 17.60 -2.45
N SER A 76 -2.26 16.89 -2.84
CA SER A 76 -2.31 15.96 -3.97
C SER A 76 -3.20 14.74 -3.69
N ASP A 77 -3.66 14.06 -4.74
CA ASP A 77 -4.45 12.83 -4.60
C ASP A 77 -3.72 11.75 -3.78
N LEU A 78 -2.42 11.55 -4.04
CA LEU A 78 -1.60 10.59 -3.31
C LEU A 78 -1.46 10.98 -1.83
N SER A 79 -1.22 12.26 -1.55
CA SER A 79 -1.07 12.75 -0.17
C SER A 79 -2.37 12.62 0.62
N ASN A 80 -3.50 12.98 -0.01
CA ASN A 80 -4.83 12.82 0.57
C ASN A 80 -5.15 11.35 0.83
N PHE A 81 -4.86 10.47 -0.14
CA PHE A 81 -5.07 9.03 0.00
C PHE A 81 -4.22 8.42 1.12
N LEU A 82 -2.92 8.76 1.18
CA LEU A 82 -2.03 8.33 2.26
C LEU A 82 -2.55 8.77 3.63
N THR A 83 -2.99 10.02 3.73
CA THR A 83 -3.56 10.54 4.97
C THR A 83 -4.81 9.78 5.40
N MET A 84 -5.71 9.48 4.45
CA MET A 84 -6.90 8.66 4.73
C MET A 84 -6.53 7.23 5.14
N ALA A 85 -5.58 6.59 4.44
CA ALA A 85 -5.12 5.24 4.76
C ALA A 85 -4.53 5.17 6.17
N VAL A 86 -3.69 6.14 6.56
CA VAL A 86 -3.12 6.21 7.92
C VAL A 86 -4.22 6.39 8.97
N ARG A 87 -5.20 7.27 8.72
CA ARG A 87 -6.32 7.49 9.65
C ARG A 87 -7.18 6.24 9.82
N ASN A 88 -7.46 5.52 8.74
CA ASN A 88 -8.20 4.27 8.79
C ASN A 88 -7.43 3.21 9.59
N LEU A 89 -6.14 3.02 9.31
CA LEU A 89 -5.30 2.09 10.08
C LEU A 89 -5.24 2.46 11.57
N ALA A 90 -5.08 3.74 11.90
CA ALA A 90 -5.08 4.18 13.29
C ALA A 90 -6.43 3.87 13.98
N THR A 91 -7.54 4.08 13.26
CA THR A 91 -8.89 3.78 13.75
C THR A 91 -9.07 2.28 13.99
N ASP A 92 -8.67 1.44 13.03
CA ASP A 92 -8.77 -0.02 13.13
C ASP A 92 -7.93 -0.57 14.28
N ILE A 93 -6.71 -0.04 14.48
CA ILE A 93 -5.84 -0.39 15.59
C ILE A 93 -6.48 0.01 16.93
N ALA A 94 -7.02 1.23 17.02
CA ALA A 94 -7.67 1.72 18.23
C ALA A 94 -8.90 0.87 18.58
N ILE A 95 -9.77 0.57 17.62
CA ILE A 95 -10.94 -0.29 17.79
C ILE A 95 -10.50 -1.68 18.24
N SER A 96 -9.54 -2.29 17.53
CA SER A 96 -9.03 -3.62 17.87
C SER A 96 -8.52 -3.65 19.31
N SER A 97 -7.76 -2.64 19.73
CA SER A 97 -7.22 -2.56 21.10
C SER A 97 -8.29 -2.37 22.17
N GLY A 98 -9.39 -1.65 21.86
CA GLY A 98 -10.51 -1.43 22.78
C GLY A 98 -11.43 -2.65 22.92
N THR A 99 -11.53 -3.50 21.89
CA THR A 99 -12.30 -4.75 21.95
C THR A 99 -11.59 -5.88 22.71
N TYR A 100 -10.31 -5.76 23.03
CA TYR A 100 -9.61 -6.66 23.97
C TYR A 100 -9.97 -6.30 25.42
N GLN A 101 -11.21 -6.59 25.81
CA GLN A 101 -11.57 -6.78 27.21
C GLN A 101 -11.98 -8.26 27.38
N GLY A 102 -11.00 -9.10 27.67
CA GLY A 102 -11.16 -10.53 27.93
C GLY A 102 -9.90 -11.07 28.60
#